data_AF-X0Z4H1-F1
#
_entry.id   AF-X0Z4H1-F1
#
_cell.length_a   1.000
_cell.length_b   1.000
_cell.length_c   1.000
_cell.angle_alpha   90.00
_cell.angle_beta   90.00
_cell.angle_gamma   90.00
#
_symmetry.space_group_name_H-M   'P 1'
#
loop_
_entity.id
_entity.type
_entity.pdbx_description
1 polymer ?
#
loop_
_entity_poly.entity_id
_entity_poly.type
_entity_poly.pdbx_seq_one_letter_code
_entity_poly.pdbx_strand_id
1 'polypeptide(L)'
;MIQEEREKIDKELASEIENIENDMERRGIVNSGLWYSKRIEANLNAFEKFIRFIVDSDLKNSPLPKTKIVYEKIYERATGGLKGEYPFGTRNIINQMKRNKEGQSFLDSIEKNIQAKMSYLESIVKREIRKDKEREKFNKSFEKGNYNLLKKIADELDEINIFFNKRYGGKKRLFTYLEYKFWFEVNKPCVTKDNFKNHIGYLSNLINGIKKDPIKDIIGEIESKGNQEPRSIIYLEELLKEKFSDKESESIISCFRRILRIRANLFHKETKDIIEALNGLKLDYPIEDYQFTFNIIINNFANQISKLHNIFSPK
;
A
#
# COMPACT_ATOMS: atom_id res chain seq x y z
N MET A 1 19.54 -2.54 -23.50
CA MET A 1 18.49 -2.15 -22.54
C MET A 1 18.89 -0.99 -21.63
N ILE A 2 19.80 -1.12 -20.65
CA ILE A 2 20.17 0.02 -19.77
C ILE A 2 20.79 1.18 -20.56
N GLN A 3 21.68 0.87 -21.51
CA GLN A 3 22.30 1.87 -22.38
C GLN A 3 21.27 2.59 -23.28
N GLU A 4 20.29 1.86 -23.82
CA GLU A 4 19.27 2.42 -24.71
C GLU A 4 18.32 3.36 -23.95
N GLU A 5 17.90 3.00 -22.73
CA GLU A 5 17.07 3.90 -21.92
C GLU A 5 17.85 5.11 -21.44
N ARG A 6 19.15 4.95 -21.14
CA ARG A 6 20.05 6.08 -20.85
C ARG A 6 20.10 7.05 -22.02
N GLU A 7 20.34 6.57 -23.23
CA GLU A 7 20.38 7.41 -24.44
C GLU A 7 19.05 8.11 -24.71
N LYS A 8 17.93 7.46 -24.42
CA LYS A 8 16.61 8.06 -24.53
C LYS A 8 16.42 9.19 -23.50
N ILE A 9 16.77 8.95 -22.24
CA ILE A 9 16.70 9.97 -21.18
C ILE A 9 17.65 11.13 -21.49
N ASP A 10 18.84 10.87 -22.02
CA ASP A 10 19.80 11.90 -22.43
C ASP A 10 19.25 12.76 -23.59
N LYS A 11 18.55 12.15 -24.55
CA LYS A 11 17.86 12.89 -25.63
C LYS A 11 16.72 13.75 -25.11
N GLU A 12 15.89 13.22 -24.21
CA GLU A 12 14.82 13.98 -23.56
C GLU A 12 15.39 15.16 -22.77
N LEU A 13 16.43 14.92 -21.99
CA LEU A 13 17.14 15.95 -21.22
C LEU A 13 17.73 17.02 -22.13
N ALA A 14 18.38 16.65 -23.23
CA ALA A 14 18.93 17.61 -24.18
C ALA A 14 17.85 18.54 -24.74
N SER A 15 16.70 17.99 -25.14
CA SER A 15 15.56 18.78 -25.61
C SER A 15 14.98 19.68 -24.53
N GLU A 16 14.90 19.20 -23.28
CA GLU A 16 14.43 20.01 -22.15
C GLU A 16 15.37 21.18 -21.84
N ILE A 17 16.70 20.93 -21.86
CA ILE A 17 17.71 21.97 -21.67
C ILE A 17 17.65 23.01 -22.80
N GLU A 18 17.53 22.57 -24.06
CA GLU A 18 17.37 23.48 -25.20
C GLU A 18 16.13 24.37 -25.06
N ASN A 19 15.01 23.81 -24.60
CA ASN A 19 13.79 24.58 -24.33
C ASN A 19 13.99 25.61 -23.20
N ILE A 20 14.69 25.23 -22.12
CA ILE A 20 15.04 26.14 -21.03
C ILE A 20 15.94 27.27 -21.52
N GLU A 21 16.95 26.96 -22.32
CA GLU A 21 17.89 27.93 -22.89
C GLU A 21 17.16 28.93 -23.79
N ASN A 22 16.34 28.45 -24.73
CA ASN A 22 15.53 29.28 -25.62
C ASN A 22 14.56 30.21 -24.86
N ASP A 23 13.87 29.71 -23.82
CA ASP A 23 12.95 30.53 -23.00
C ASP A 23 13.71 31.64 -22.24
N MET A 24 14.88 31.31 -21.69
CA MET A 24 15.68 32.24 -20.89
C MET A 24 16.39 33.28 -21.75
N GLU A 25 16.86 32.90 -22.94
CA GLU A 25 17.38 33.83 -23.95
C GLU A 25 16.33 34.84 -24.38
N ARG A 26 15.11 34.40 -24.70
CA ARG A 26 13.99 35.29 -25.06
C ARG A 26 13.66 36.31 -23.98
N ARG A 27 13.89 35.97 -22.72
CA ARG A 27 13.66 36.84 -21.56
C ARG A 27 14.87 37.69 -21.18
N GLY A 28 16.05 37.43 -21.78
CA GLY A 28 17.31 38.09 -21.43
C GLY A 28 17.87 37.70 -20.06
N ILE A 29 17.55 36.50 -19.55
CA ILE A 29 17.86 36.04 -18.18
C ILE A 29 18.96 34.94 -18.18
N VAL A 30 19.77 34.88 -19.24
CA VAL A 30 20.84 33.89 -19.43
C VAL A 30 21.94 34.06 -18.37
N ASN A 31 22.57 32.96 -17.94
CA ASN A 31 23.64 32.95 -16.94
C ASN A 31 23.25 33.53 -15.57
N SER A 32 21.95 33.62 -15.27
CA SER A 32 21.45 34.00 -13.95
C SER A 32 21.29 32.78 -13.04
N GLY A 33 21.20 33.03 -11.73
CA GLY A 33 20.82 31.99 -10.78
C GLY A 33 19.54 31.23 -11.16
N LEU A 34 18.51 31.90 -11.72
CA LEU A 34 17.30 31.24 -12.18
C LEU A 34 17.55 30.29 -13.35
N TRP A 35 18.37 30.70 -14.32
CA TRP A 35 18.79 29.86 -15.44
C TRP A 35 19.52 28.61 -14.96
N TYR A 36 20.45 28.77 -14.03
CA TYR A 36 21.18 27.66 -13.43
C TYR A 36 20.29 26.70 -12.65
N SER A 37 19.37 27.22 -11.82
CA SER A 37 18.42 26.41 -11.05
C SER A 37 17.59 25.51 -11.96
N LYS A 38 17.02 26.06 -13.04
CA LYS A 38 16.19 25.27 -13.97
C LYS A 38 16.97 24.15 -14.64
N ARG A 39 18.22 24.41 -15.05
CA ARG A 39 19.07 23.37 -15.65
C ARG A 39 19.41 22.28 -14.65
N ILE A 40 19.73 22.65 -13.41
CA ILE A 40 20.01 21.66 -12.36
C ILE A 40 18.77 20.82 -12.06
N GLU A 41 17.59 21.42 -11.99
CA GLU A 41 16.33 20.73 -11.78
C GLU A 41 16.03 19.72 -12.91
N ALA A 42 16.17 20.11 -14.18
CA ALA A 42 16.00 19.21 -15.32
C ALA A 42 16.95 18.00 -15.25
N ASN A 43 18.23 18.24 -14.92
CA ASN A 43 19.22 17.16 -14.75
C ASN A 43 18.87 16.22 -13.57
N LEU A 44 18.40 16.76 -12.45
CA LEU A 44 17.97 15.96 -11.29
C LEU A 44 16.73 15.11 -11.62
N ASN A 45 15.79 15.64 -12.40
CA ASN A 45 14.59 14.91 -12.82
C ASN A 45 14.92 13.80 -13.83
N ALA A 46 15.80 14.06 -14.79
CA ALA A 46 16.31 13.03 -15.70
C ALA A 46 17.04 11.92 -14.92
N PHE A 47 17.84 12.30 -13.92
CA PHE A 47 18.52 11.34 -13.06
C PHE A 47 17.55 10.50 -12.21
N GLU A 48 16.49 11.11 -11.69
CA GLU A 48 15.41 10.37 -11.02
C GLU A 48 14.77 9.31 -11.92
N LYS A 49 14.42 9.67 -13.16
CA LYS A 49 13.88 8.73 -14.16
C LYS A 49 14.83 7.54 -14.36
N PHE A 50 16.13 7.83 -14.50
CA PHE A 50 17.15 6.82 -14.73
C PHE A 50 17.31 5.86 -13.54
N ILE A 51 17.37 6.39 -12.31
CA ILE A 51 17.48 5.55 -11.10
C ILE A 51 16.25 4.66 -10.93
N ARG A 52 15.05 5.19 -11.15
CA ARG A 52 13.81 4.39 -11.10
C ARG A 52 13.84 3.28 -12.15
N PHE A 53 14.28 3.58 -13.36
CA PHE A 53 14.43 2.58 -14.42
C PHE A 53 15.42 1.47 -14.04
N ILE A 54 16.60 1.81 -13.51
CA ILE A 54 17.60 0.82 -13.08
C ILE A 54 17.00 -0.11 -12.04
N VAL A 55 16.38 0.46 -10.99
CA VAL A 55 15.79 -0.33 -9.91
C VAL A 55 14.68 -1.22 -10.45
N ASP A 56 13.75 -0.69 -11.25
CA ASP A 56 12.66 -1.48 -11.83
C ASP A 56 13.15 -2.58 -12.76
N SER A 57 14.15 -2.27 -13.61
CA SER A 57 14.77 -3.23 -14.52
C SER A 57 15.46 -4.34 -13.74
N ASP A 58 16.28 -4.00 -12.76
CA ASP A 58 17.02 -4.97 -11.95
C ASP A 58 16.07 -5.83 -11.09
N LEU A 59 14.98 -5.25 -10.58
CA LEU A 59 13.96 -5.99 -9.84
C LEU A 59 13.11 -6.89 -10.74
N LYS A 60 12.78 -6.48 -11.97
CA LYS A 60 11.93 -7.28 -12.88
C LYS A 60 12.72 -8.34 -13.64
N ASN A 61 13.93 -8.01 -14.06
CA ASN A 61 14.72 -8.81 -15.01
C ASN A 61 15.98 -9.42 -14.39
N SER A 62 16.08 -9.50 -13.05
CA SER A 62 17.22 -10.17 -12.40
C SER A 62 17.33 -11.62 -12.90
N PRO A 63 18.45 -12.02 -13.53
CA PRO A 63 18.66 -13.40 -13.98
C PRO A 63 18.93 -14.36 -12.81
N LEU A 64 19.17 -13.82 -11.61
CA LEU A 64 19.45 -14.57 -10.40
C LEU A 64 18.23 -14.59 -9.46
N PRO A 65 18.04 -15.68 -8.69
CA PRO A 65 17.03 -15.72 -7.63
C PRO A 65 17.20 -14.56 -6.67
N LYS A 66 16.11 -13.85 -6.37
CA LYS A 66 16.11 -12.65 -5.53
C LYS A 66 16.37 -12.97 -4.06
N THR A 67 17.64 -13.14 -3.74
CA THR A 67 18.16 -13.37 -2.39
C THR A 67 18.54 -12.05 -1.72
N LYS A 68 18.82 -12.09 -0.40
CA LYS A 68 19.34 -10.92 0.33
C LYS A 68 20.54 -10.29 -0.37
N ILE A 69 21.48 -11.12 -0.85
CA ILE A 69 22.69 -10.70 -1.57
C ILE A 69 22.35 -10.01 -2.89
N VAL A 70 21.38 -10.53 -3.65
CA VAL A 70 20.94 -9.89 -4.91
C VAL A 70 20.33 -8.52 -4.64
N TYR A 71 19.48 -8.38 -3.62
CA TYR A 71 18.94 -7.06 -3.26
C TYR A 71 20.00 -6.07 -2.77
N GLU A 72 21.01 -6.54 -2.03
CA GLU A 72 22.15 -5.70 -1.64
C GLU A 72 22.89 -5.20 -2.87
N LYS A 73 23.14 -6.07 -3.88
CA LYS A 73 23.76 -5.66 -5.14
C LYS A 73 22.92 -4.68 -5.97
N ILE A 74 21.59 -4.84 -5.98
CA ILE A 74 20.68 -3.89 -6.66
C ILE A 74 20.73 -2.53 -5.96
N TYR A 75 20.70 -2.53 -4.62
CA TYR A 75 20.85 -1.31 -3.83
C TYR A 75 22.22 -0.65 -4.06
N GLU A 76 23.31 -1.41 -4.02
CA GLU A 76 24.68 -0.93 -4.28
C GLU A 76 24.82 -0.37 -5.69
N ARG A 77 24.21 -0.98 -6.70
CA ARG A 77 24.27 -0.47 -8.08
C ARG A 77 23.50 0.84 -8.22
N ALA A 78 22.27 0.91 -7.71
CA ALA A 78 21.46 2.12 -7.76
C ALA A 78 22.09 3.26 -6.95
N THR A 79 22.59 2.97 -5.73
CA THR A 79 23.24 3.98 -4.87
C THR A 79 24.68 4.29 -5.28
N GLY A 80 25.36 3.36 -5.93
CA GLY A 80 26.65 3.58 -6.59
C GLY A 80 26.51 4.56 -7.74
N GLY A 81 25.41 4.49 -8.50
CA GLY A 81 24.99 5.54 -9.44
C GLY A 81 24.84 6.89 -8.74
N LEU A 82 24.11 6.95 -7.62
CA LEU A 82 23.95 8.20 -6.84
C LEU A 82 25.28 8.80 -6.36
N LYS A 83 26.27 7.97 -5.99
CA LYS A 83 27.55 8.43 -5.41
C LYS A 83 28.66 8.67 -6.44
N GLY A 84 28.64 7.95 -7.55
CA GLY A 84 29.70 7.96 -8.57
C GLY A 84 29.34 8.73 -9.83
N GLU A 85 28.08 8.64 -10.28
CA GLU A 85 27.54 9.47 -11.36
C GLU A 85 26.86 10.67 -10.73
N TYR A 86 27.63 11.72 -10.47
CA TYR A 86 27.07 13.03 -10.11
C TYR A 86 25.91 13.34 -11.08
N PRO A 87 24.73 13.84 -10.61
CA PRO A 87 23.56 14.01 -11.46
C PRO A 87 23.96 14.71 -12.76
N PHE A 88 23.53 14.19 -13.90
CA PHE A 88 24.07 14.49 -15.23
C PHE A 88 24.46 15.97 -15.37
N GLY A 89 25.72 16.25 -15.70
CA GLY A 89 26.18 17.63 -15.97
C GLY A 89 26.08 18.65 -14.83
N THR A 90 25.48 18.36 -13.67
CA THR A 90 25.26 19.34 -12.59
C THR A 90 26.57 19.87 -12.02
N ARG A 91 27.62 19.04 -11.99
CA ARG A 91 28.98 19.49 -11.63
C ARG A 91 29.52 20.54 -12.59
N ASN A 92 29.28 20.39 -13.89
CA ASN A 92 29.69 21.37 -14.89
C ASN A 92 28.90 22.67 -14.73
N ILE A 93 27.61 22.57 -14.42
CA ILE A 93 26.76 23.72 -14.13
C ILE A 93 27.26 24.47 -12.88
N ILE A 94 27.54 23.76 -11.77
CA ILE A 94 28.10 24.36 -10.55
C ILE A 94 29.45 25.02 -10.84
N ASN A 95 30.31 24.39 -11.65
CA ASN A 95 31.58 24.99 -12.06
C ASN A 95 31.39 26.27 -12.89
N GLN A 96 30.37 26.31 -13.76
CA GLN A 96 30.01 27.52 -14.51
C GLN A 96 29.51 28.63 -13.58
N MET A 97 28.64 28.30 -12.62
CA MET A 97 28.16 29.25 -11.61
C MET A 97 29.31 29.87 -10.81
N LYS A 98 30.28 29.04 -10.40
CA LYS A 98 31.50 29.49 -9.70
C LYS A 98 32.34 30.45 -10.56
N ARG A 99 32.49 30.17 -11.86
CA ARG A 99 33.20 31.07 -12.80
C ARG A 99 32.47 32.39 -13.01
N ASN A 100 31.14 32.36 -13.01
CA ASN A 100 30.29 33.54 -13.18
C ASN A 100 30.06 34.33 -11.88
N LYS A 101 30.77 33.98 -10.80
CA LYS A 101 30.74 34.67 -9.51
C LYS A 101 29.34 34.77 -8.90
N GLU A 102 28.52 33.74 -9.12
CA GLU A 102 27.25 33.59 -8.40
C GLU A 102 27.49 33.61 -6.89
N GLY A 103 26.54 34.16 -6.14
CA GLY A 103 26.69 34.34 -4.69
C GLY A 103 26.92 33.00 -3.98
N GLN A 104 27.87 32.97 -3.03
CA GLN A 104 28.19 31.74 -2.28
C GLN A 104 26.97 31.16 -1.57
N SER A 105 26.10 32.01 -1.02
CA SER A 105 24.84 31.58 -0.39
C SER A 105 23.90 30.86 -1.35
N PHE A 106 23.91 31.23 -2.63
CA PHE A 106 23.10 30.59 -3.66
C PHE A 106 23.71 29.25 -4.08
N LEU A 107 25.03 29.17 -4.25
CA LEU A 107 25.75 27.92 -4.48
C LEU A 107 25.48 26.91 -3.36
N ASP A 108 25.58 27.33 -2.11
CA ASP A 108 25.33 26.48 -0.94
C ASP A 108 23.88 25.95 -0.91
N SER A 109 22.91 26.78 -1.32
CA SER A 109 21.50 26.39 -1.42
C SER A 109 21.27 25.32 -2.48
N ILE A 110 21.92 25.47 -3.64
CA ILE A 110 21.85 24.50 -4.74
C ILE A 110 22.50 23.17 -4.33
N GLU A 111 23.68 23.20 -3.71
CA GLU A 111 24.37 22.00 -3.24
C GLU A 111 23.51 21.25 -2.18
N LYS A 112 22.85 21.98 -1.26
CA LYS A 112 21.89 21.39 -0.32
C LYS A 112 20.69 20.75 -1.01
N ASN A 113 20.14 21.39 -2.04
CA ASN A 113 19.00 20.85 -2.79
C ASN A 113 19.37 19.54 -3.51
N ILE A 114 20.55 19.50 -4.15
CA ILE A 114 21.08 18.29 -4.77
C ILE A 114 21.21 17.17 -3.73
N GLN A 115 21.80 17.46 -2.56
CA GLN A 115 21.97 16.47 -1.48
C GLN A 115 20.62 15.94 -0.96
N ALA A 116 19.61 16.83 -0.82
CA ALA A 116 18.26 16.46 -0.40
C ALA A 116 17.59 15.55 -1.44
N LYS A 117 17.70 15.88 -2.73
CA LYS A 117 17.19 15.04 -3.82
C LYS A 117 17.88 13.68 -3.85
N MET A 118 19.20 13.62 -3.63
CA MET A 118 19.93 12.34 -3.55
C MET A 118 19.44 11.47 -2.39
N SER A 119 19.23 12.06 -1.22
CA SER A 119 18.69 11.35 -0.05
C SER A 119 17.27 10.83 -0.31
N TYR A 120 16.45 11.62 -1.01
CA TYR A 120 15.12 11.22 -1.45
C TYR A 120 15.18 10.03 -2.42
N LEU A 121 16.06 10.06 -3.43
CA LEU A 121 16.25 8.96 -4.37
C LEU A 121 16.72 7.69 -3.67
N GLU A 122 17.65 7.78 -2.72
CA GLU A 122 18.07 6.63 -1.91
C GLU A 122 16.90 6.00 -1.15
N SER A 123 16.00 6.84 -0.61
CA SER A 123 14.79 6.37 0.07
C SER A 123 13.84 5.63 -0.88
N ILE A 124 13.72 6.07 -2.14
CA ILE A 124 12.94 5.38 -3.18
C ILE A 124 13.54 4.01 -3.45
N VAL A 125 14.85 3.92 -3.67
CA VAL A 125 15.54 2.64 -3.92
C VAL A 125 15.26 1.65 -2.78
N LYS A 126 15.43 2.07 -1.52
CA LYS A 126 15.12 1.23 -0.34
C LYS A 126 13.68 0.77 -0.31
N ARG A 127 12.75 1.67 -0.66
CA ARG A 127 11.30 1.40 -0.68
C ARG A 127 10.94 0.36 -1.73
N GLU A 128 11.43 0.51 -2.96
CA GLU A 128 11.11 -0.43 -4.05
C GLU A 128 11.72 -1.82 -3.80
N ILE A 129 12.95 -1.88 -3.27
CA ILE A 129 13.56 -3.14 -2.82
C ILE A 129 12.75 -3.79 -1.70
N ARG A 130 12.25 -3.02 -0.74
CA ARG A 130 11.39 -3.55 0.34
C ARG A 130 10.08 -4.09 -0.24
N LYS A 131 9.42 -3.37 -1.14
CA LYS A 131 8.20 -3.83 -1.82
C LYS A 131 8.44 -5.14 -2.56
N ASP A 132 9.51 -5.23 -3.33
CA ASP A 132 9.85 -6.45 -4.07
C ASP A 132 10.24 -7.61 -3.16
N LYS A 133 10.96 -7.37 -2.04
CA LYS A 133 11.22 -8.40 -1.01
C LYS A 133 9.93 -9.00 -0.44
N GLU A 134 8.95 -8.16 -0.15
CA GLU A 134 7.63 -8.61 0.32
C GLU A 134 6.88 -9.37 -0.79
N ARG A 135 6.95 -8.89 -2.04
CA ARG A 135 6.41 -9.62 -3.21
C ARG A 135 7.06 -10.98 -3.42
N GLU A 136 8.38 -11.12 -3.24
CA GLU A 136 9.08 -12.41 -3.39
C GLU A 136 8.81 -13.39 -2.24
N LYS A 137 8.78 -12.90 -0.99
CA LYS A 137 8.31 -13.70 0.15
C LYS A 137 6.93 -14.27 -0.12
N PHE A 138 6.10 -13.46 -0.78
CA PHE A 138 4.75 -13.83 -1.14
C PHE A 138 4.67 -14.73 -2.38
N ASN A 139 5.42 -14.48 -3.45
CA ASN A 139 5.45 -15.35 -4.63
C ASN A 139 5.96 -16.74 -4.27
N LYS A 140 6.96 -16.85 -3.38
CA LYS A 140 7.39 -18.13 -2.80
C LYS A 140 6.34 -18.78 -1.90
N SER A 141 5.38 -18.01 -1.39
CA SER A 141 4.26 -18.52 -0.61
C SER A 141 2.95 -18.64 -1.42
N PHE A 142 2.88 -18.20 -2.68
CA PHE A 142 1.61 -17.99 -3.39
C PHE A 142 0.94 -19.29 -3.85
N GLU A 143 1.70 -20.36 -4.07
CA GLU A 143 1.12 -21.66 -4.47
C GLU A 143 0.55 -22.47 -3.28
N LYS A 144 0.75 -22.05 -2.02
CA LYS A 144 0.18 -22.73 -0.83
C LYS A 144 -0.43 -21.79 0.23
N GLY A 145 0.08 -20.58 0.39
CA GLY A 145 -0.16 -19.69 1.53
C GLY A 145 -1.50 -18.95 1.56
N ASN A 146 -1.98 -18.44 0.42
CA ASN A 146 -3.28 -17.75 0.36
C ASN A 146 -4.47 -18.72 0.43
N TYR A 147 -4.36 -19.88 -0.22
CA TYR A 147 -5.31 -20.96 -0.02
C TYR A 147 -5.35 -21.37 1.46
N ASN A 148 -4.18 -21.50 2.12
CA ASN A 148 -4.13 -21.80 3.55
C ASN A 148 -4.74 -20.69 4.43
N LEU A 149 -4.58 -19.41 4.08
CA LEU A 149 -5.19 -18.31 4.83
C LEU A 149 -6.71 -18.29 4.67
N LEU A 150 -7.21 -18.38 3.44
CA LEU A 150 -8.66 -18.41 3.17
C LEU A 150 -9.32 -19.65 3.76
N LYS A 151 -8.65 -20.81 3.62
CA LYS A 151 -9.07 -22.05 4.27
C LYS A 151 -9.09 -21.88 5.78
N LYS A 152 -8.05 -21.29 6.38
CA LYS A 152 -8.02 -21.00 7.82
C LYS A 152 -9.19 -20.12 8.24
N ILE A 153 -9.50 -19.05 7.50
CA ILE A 153 -10.67 -18.20 7.79
C ILE A 153 -11.96 -19.03 7.70
N ALA A 154 -12.13 -19.85 6.66
CA ALA A 154 -13.31 -20.69 6.48
C ALA A 154 -13.47 -21.69 7.64
N ASP A 155 -12.40 -22.40 7.99
CA ASP A 155 -12.34 -23.37 9.08
C ASP A 155 -12.68 -22.68 10.42
N GLU A 156 -12.09 -21.51 10.71
CA GLU A 156 -12.37 -20.75 11.94
C GLU A 156 -13.82 -20.23 12.00
N LEU A 157 -14.41 -19.82 10.88
CA LEU A 157 -15.82 -19.41 10.83
C LEU A 157 -16.77 -20.58 11.12
N ASP A 158 -16.45 -21.76 10.60
CA ASP A 158 -17.20 -22.99 10.88
C ASP A 158 -17.06 -23.41 12.35
N GLU A 159 -15.85 -23.33 12.92
CA GLU A 159 -15.60 -23.58 14.34
C GLU A 159 -16.35 -22.57 15.22
N ILE A 160 -16.32 -21.28 14.90
CA ILE A 160 -17.12 -20.26 15.60
C ILE A 160 -18.61 -20.64 15.58
N ASN A 161 -19.14 -21.07 14.44
CA ASN A 161 -20.54 -21.52 14.36
C ASN A 161 -20.82 -22.72 15.26
N ILE A 162 -19.92 -23.70 15.31
CA ILE A 162 -20.02 -24.86 16.19
C ILE A 162 -20.02 -24.43 17.65
N PHE A 163 -19.06 -23.59 18.06
CA PHE A 163 -18.95 -23.13 19.44
C PHE A 163 -20.12 -22.25 19.86
N PHE A 164 -20.57 -21.35 18.98
CA PHE A 164 -21.74 -20.53 19.21
C PHE A 164 -22.99 -21.38 19.44
N ASN A 165 -23.21 -22.40 18.59
CA ASN A 165 -24.32 -23.34 18.77
C ASN A 165 -24.20 -24.14 20.07
N LYS A 166 -22.99 -24.61 20.42
CA LYS A 166 -22.75 -25.36 21.67
C LYS A 166 -23.03 -24.50 22.90
N ARG A 167 -22.67 -23.21 22.86
CA ARG A 167 -22.79 -22.27 23.98
C ARG A 167 -24.21 -21.78 24.21
N TYR A 168 -24.96 -21.52 23.13
CA TYR A 168 -26.27 -20.87 23.21
C TYR A 168 -27.45 -21.76 22.75
N GLY A 169 -27.18 -22.99 22.30
CA GLY A 169 -28.17 -23.99 21.91
C GLY A 169 -28.94 -23.71 20.61
N GLY A 170 -29.80 -24.65 20.21
CA GLY A 170 -30.91 -24.37 19.28
C GLY A 170 -30.60 -24.29 17.77
N LYS A 171 -29.54 -24.94 17.27
CA LYS A 171 -29.09 -24.78 15.86
C LYS A 171 -28.76 -23.32 15.49
N LYS A 172 -28.46 -22.50 16.50
CA LYS A 172 -28.07 -21.10 16.33
C LYS A 172 -26.68 -21.05 15.72
N ARG A 173 -26.52 -20.25 14.66
CA ARG A 173 -25.25 -20.04 13.95
C ARG A 173 -24.98 -18.56 13.88
N LEU A 174 -23.74 -18.16 14.14
CA LEU A 174 -23.36 -16.76 14.10
C LEU A 174 -23.19 -16.26 12.66
N PHE A 175 -22.56 -17.06 11.80
CA PHE A 175 -22.30 -16.74 10.41
C PHE A 175 -23.16 -17.58 9.47
N THR A 176 -23.45 -17.03 8.30
CA THR A 176 -24.06 -17.75 7.18
C THR A 176 -22.99 -18.55 6.43
N TYR A 177 -23.30 -19.79 6.04
CA TYR A 177 -22.40 -20.59 5.19
C TYR A 177 -22.19 -19.90 3.86
N LEU A 178 -20.95 -19.89 3.41
CA LEU A 178 -20.58 -19.35 2.11
C LEU A 178 -20.46 -20.46 1.08
N GLU A 179 -20.91 -20.18 -0.13
CA GLU A 179 -20.75 -21.06 -1.27
C GLU A 179 -19.29 -21.14 -1.72
N TYR A 180 -18.89 -22.26 -2.33
CA TYR A 180 -17.56 -22.46 -2.89
C TYR A 180 -17.12 -21.33 -3.85
N LYS A 181 -18.09 -20.78 -4.61
CA LYS A 181 -17.89 -19.64 -5.51
C LYS A 181 -17.33 -18.41 -4.78
N PHE A 182 -17.72 -18.18 -3.53
CA PHE A 182 -17.18 -17.08 -2.73
C PHE A 182 -15.66 -17.19 -2.57
N TRP A 183 -15.20 -18.35 -2.08
CA TRP A 183 -13.79 -18.56 -1.76
C TRP A 183 -12.91 -18.57 -3.01
N PHE A 184 -13.45 -19.10 -4.11
CA PHE A 184 -12.80 -19.05 -5.41
C PHE A 184 -12.54 -17.61 -5.86
N GLU A 185 -13.53 -16.72 -5.72
CA GLU A 185 -13.41 -15.33 -6.16
C GLU A 185 -12.45 -14.50 -5.28
N VAL A 186 -12.45 -14.75 -3.96
CA VAL A 186 -11.51 -14.07 -3.03
C VAL A 186 -10.06 -14.53 -3.24
N ASN A 187 -9.84 -15.73 -3.80
CA ASN A 187 -8.52 -16.27 -4.06
C ASN A 187 -7.91 -15.80 -5.39
N LYS A 188 -8.65 -15.04 -6.21
CA LYS A 188 -8.14 -14.52 -7.49
C LYS A 188 -7.10 -13.42 -7.24
N PRO A 189 -6.23 -13.12 -8.23
CA PRO A 189 -5.36 -11.96 -8.16
C PRO A 189 -6.16 -10.66 -8.06
N CYS A 190 -5.74 -9.77 -7.17
CA CYS A 190 -6.33 -8.47 -6.86
C CYS A 190 -5.47 -7.34 -7.47
N VAL A 191 -5.25 -7.37 -8.78
CA VAL A 191 -4.31 -6.47 -9.47
C VAL A 191 -4.93 -5.15 -9.96
N THR A 192 -6.25 -5.11 -10.14
CA THR A 192 -6.96 -3.91 -10.63
C THR A 192 -7.87 -3.31 -9.55
N LYS A 193 -8.32 -2.07 -9.78
CA LYS A 193 -9.31 -1.39 -8.92
C LYS A 193 -10.61 -2.19 -8.82
N ASP A 194 -11.08 -2.76 -9.91
CA ASP A 194 -12.32 -3.53 -9.92
C ASP A 194 -12.16 -4.88 -9.23
N ASN A 195 -11.00 -5.53 -9.38
CA ASN A 195 -10.68 -6.71 -8.59
C ASN A 195 -10.69 -6.34 -7.11
N PHE A 196 -10.03 -5.25 -6.71
CA PHE A 196 -10.03 -4.77 -5.31
C PHE A 196 -11.43 -4.52 -4.77
N LYS A 197 -12.28 -3.81 -5.53
CA LYS A 197 -13.68 -3.60 -5.16
C LYS A 197 -14.42 -4.91 -4.94
N ASN A 198 -14.26 -5.88 -5.84
CA ASN A 198 -14.91 -7.18 -5.71
C ASN A 198 -14.42 -7.91 -4.46
N HIS A 199 -13.11 -7.94 -4.21
CA HIS A 199 -12.50 -8.60 -3.06
C HIS A 199 -12.97 -7.99 -1.73
N ILE A 200 -12.99 -6.65 -1.62
CA ILE A 200 -13.55 -5.95 -0.45
C ILE A 200 -15.06 -6.20 -0.33
N GLY A 201 -15.77 -6.28 -1.45
CA GLY A 201 -17.19 -6.64 -1.51
C GLY A 201 -17.45 -8.02 -0.89
N TYR A 202 -16.64 -9.02 -1.22
CA TYR A 202 -16.70 -10.36 -0.64
C TYR A 202 -16.45 -10.34 0.87
N LEU A 203 -15.37 -9.72 1.36
CA LEU A 203 -15.12 -9.59 2.80
C LEU A 203 -16.25 -8.87 3.54
N SER A 204 -16.84 -7.86 2.91
CA SER A 204 -17.98 -7.16 3.49
C SER A 204 -19.26 -8.01 3.51
N ASN A 205 -19.46 -8.85 2.51
CA ASN A 205 -20.60 -9.78 2.49
C ASN A 205 -20.46 -10.85 3.57
N LEU A 206 -19.23 -11.28 3.86
CA LEU A 206 -18.90 -12.13 5.02
C LEU A 206 -19.38 -11.51 6.33
N ILE A 207 -19.01 -10.25 6.56
CA ILE A 207 -19.39 -9.48 7.75
C ILE A 207 -20.92 -9.28 7.80
N ASN A 208 -21.55 -8.92 6.68
CA ASN A 208 -22.99 -8.77 6.60
C ASN A 208 -23.74 -10.10 6.79
N GLY A 209 -23.07 -11.24 6.57
CA GLY A 209 -23.58 -12.59 6.78
C GLY A 209 -23.72 -12.99 8.25
N ILE A 210 -23.32 -12.13 9.20
CA ILE A 210 -23.60 -12.31 10.63
C ILE A 210 -25.10 -12.29 10.87
N LYS A 211 -25.63 -13.34 11.50
CA LYS A 211 -27.05 -13.50 11.76
C LYS A 211 -27.46 -12.73 13.01
N LYS A 212 -28.35 -11.75 12.83
CA LYS A 212 -28.88 -10.94 13.94
C LYS A 212 -29.78 -11.74 14.87
N ASP A 213 -30.66 -12.60 14.33
CA ASP A 213 -31.75 -13.21 15.11
C ASP A 213 -31.23 -14.14 16.21
N PRO A 214 -30.22 -15.00 15.96
CA PRO A 214 -29.62 -15.80 17.02
C PRO A 214 -29.01 -14.99 18.15
N ILE A 215 -28.47 -13.79 17.85
CA ILE A 215 -27.89 -12.90 18.85
C ILE A 215 -28.98 -12.18 19.63
N LYS A 216 -30.01 -11.69 18.93
CA LYS A 216 -31.20 -11.06 19.53
C LYS A 216 -31.88 -12.00 20.52
N ASP A 217 -31.96 -13.29 20.23
CA ASP A 217 -32.52 -14.28 21.17
C ASP A 217 -31.68 -14.46 22.45
N ILE A 218 -30.44 -13.99 22.48
CA ILE A 218 -29.51 -14.11 23.62
C ILE A 218 -29.53 -12.84 24.47
N ILE A 219 -29.48 -11.66 23.86
CA ILE A 219 -29.32 -10.37 24.55
C ILE A 219 -30.60 -9.51 24.54
N GLY A 220 -31.66 -9.96 23.88
CA GLY A 220 -32.90 -9.19 23.71
C GLY A 220 -32.86 -8.22 22.53
N GLU A 221 -33.97 -7.50 22.30
CA GLU A 221 -34.03 -6.45 21.27
C GLU A 221 -33.24 -5.22 21.71
N ILE A 222 -32.39 -4.71 20.83
CA ILE A 222 -31.67 -3.45 21.03
C ILE A 222 -32.47 -2.31 20.40
N GLU A 223 -32.84 -1.30 21.19
CA GLU A 223 -33.42 -0.05 20.68
C GLU A 223 -32.36 0.76 19.91
N SER A 224 -32.17 0.49 18.62
CA SER A 224 -31.24 1.30 17.81
C SER A 224 -31.93 2.58 17.33
N LYS A 225 -31.56 3.74 17.90
CA LYS A 225 -31.81 5.04 17.27
C LYS A 225 -30.93 5.15 16.02
N GLY A 226 -31.56 5.47 14.89
CA GLY A 226 -31.02 5.36 13.53
C GLY A 226 -29.52 5.60 13.37
N ASN A 227 -28.81 4.55 12.98
CA ASN A 227 -27.45 4.63 12.45
C ASN A 227 -27.35 3.74 11.20
N GLN A 228 -26.59 4.22 10.21
CA GLN A 228 -26.38 3.58 8.90
C GLN A 228 -25.54 2.28 8.96
N GLU A 229 -25.27 1.75 10.14
CA GLU A 229 -24.48 0.53 10.31
C GLU A 229 -25.33 -0.73 10.13
N PRO A 230 -24.76 -1.85 9.62
CA PRO A 230 -25.48 -3.11 9.57
C PRO A 230 -25.88 -3.53 10.98
N ARG A 231 -27.20 -3.70 11.21
CA ARG A 231 -27.74 -4.08 12.53
C ARG A 231 -27.05 -5.31 13.12
N SER A 232 -26.61 -6.26 12.28
CA SER A 232 -25.90 -7.46 12.73
C SER A 232 -24.59 -7.17 13.47
N ILE A 233 -23.84 -6.13 13.10
CA ILE A 233 -22.61 -5.74 13.82
C ILE A 233 -22.95 -5.15 15.18
N ILE A 234 -23.99 -4.31 15.27
CA ILE A 234 -24.43 -3.72 16.54
C ILE A 234 -24.80 -4.83 17.52
N TYR A 235 -25.58 -5.82 17.06
CA TYR A 235 -25.92 -6.99 17.87
C TYR A 235 -24.68 -7.79 18.30
N LEU A 236 -23.72 -8.03 17.40
CA LEU A 236 -22.48 -8.72 17.76
C LEU A 236 -21.65 -7.93 18.77
N GLU A 237 -21.53 -6.61 18.61
CA GLU A 237 -20.79 -5.74 19.53
C GLU A 237 -21.38 -5.80 20.94
N GLU A 238 -22.71 -5.67 21.07
CA GLU A 238 -23.37 -5.73 22.36
C GLU A 238 -23.27 -7.11 23.01
N LEU A 239 -23.39 -8.20 22.23
CA LEU A 239 -23.13 -9.54 22.74
C LEU A 239 -21.71 -9.69 23.30
N LEU A 240 -20.71 -9.17 22.57
CA LEU A 240 -19.31 -9.23 22.98
C LEU A 240 -19.04 -8.40 24.23
N LYS A 241 -19.66 -7.22 24.35
CA LYS A 241 -19.58 -6.38 25.55
C LYS A 241 -20.23 -7.05 26.76
N GLU A 242 -21.43 -7.59 26.62
CA GLU A 242 -22.20 -8.15 27.74
C GLU A 242 -21.57 -9.46 28.27
N LYS A 243 -21.03 -10.30 27.37
CA LYS A 243 -20.60 -11.67 27.74
C LYS A 243 -19.09 -11.88 27.82
N PHE A 244 -18.27 -11.00 27.22
CA PHE A 244 -16.84 -11.26 27.00
C PHE A 244 -15.94 -10.02 27.14
N SER A 245 -16.41 -8.95 27.80
CA SER A 245 -15.76 -7.63 27.89
C SER A 245 -14.23 -7.67 28.07
N ASP A 246 -13.52 -7.64 26.95
CA ASP A 246 -12.06 -7.58 26.84
C ASP A 246 -11.67 -6.67 25.64
N LYS A 247 -10.47 -6.10 25.70
CA LYS A 247 -9.85 -5.28 24.62
C LYS A 247 -9.90 -5.94 23.23
N GLU A 248 -9.99 -7.27 23.18
CA GLU A 248 -10.04 -8.04 21.94
C GLU A 248 -11.34 -7.79 21.17
N SER A 249 -12.47 -7.69 21.86
CA SER A 249 -13.80 -7.46 21.28
C SER A 249 -13.87 -6.14 20.51
N GLU A 250 -13.32 -5.06 21.08
CA GLU A 250 -13.27 -3.74 20.42
C GLU A 250 -12.47 -3.79 19.11
N SER A 251 -11.35 -4.52 19.10
CA SER A 251 -10.49 -4.65 17.93
C SER A 251 -11.16 -5.41 16.78
N ILE A 252 -11.99 -6.41 17.09
CA ILE A 252 -12.77 -7.19 16.12
C ILE A 252 -13.81 -6.29 15.46
N ILE A 253 -14.63 -5.60 16.26
CA ILE A 253 -15.70 -4.73 15.75
C ILE A 253 -15.12 -3.55 14.94
N SER A 254 -14.01 -2.97 15.41
CA SER A 254 -13.30 -1.91 14.68
C SER A 254 -12.83 -2.36 13.29
N CYS A 255 -12.28 -3.58 13.18
CA CYS A 255 -11.88 -4.15 11.90
C CYS A 255 -13.08 -4.33 10.95
N PHE A 256 -14.19 -4.87 11.44
CA PHE A 256 -15.38 -5.11 10.61
C PHE A 256 -15.99 -3.81 10.10
N ARG A 257 -16.16 -2.82 10.98
CA ARG A 257 -16.62 -1.46 10.60
C ARG A 257 -15.71 -0.82 9.56
N ARG A 258 -14.39 -0.98 9.71
CA ARG A 258 -13.41 -0.44 8.75
C ARG A 258 -13.59 -1.03 7.36
N ILE A 259 -13.71 -2.36 7.24
CA ILE A 259 -13.92 -3.02 5.93
C ILE A 259 -15.20 -2.51 5.27
N LEU A 260 -16.29 -2.36 6.04
CA LEU A 260 -17.54 -1.81 5.52
C LEU A 260 -17.42 -0.34 5.09
N ARG A 261 -16.69 0.50 5.83
CA ARG A 261 -16.40 1.89 5.43
C ARG A 261 -15.61 1.95 4.14
N ILE A 262 -14.59 1.09 3.98
CA ILE A 262 -13.83 0.97 2.73
C ILE A 262 -14.80 0.60 1.59
N ARG A 263 -15.65 -0.43 1.77
CA ARG A 263 -16.66 -0.81 0.76
C ARG A 263 -17.57 0.34 0.36
N ALA A 264 -18.15 1.04 1.33
CA ALA A 264 -19.13 2.10 1.08
C ALA A 264 -18.52 3.24 0.24
N ASN A 265 -17.25 3.56 0.48
CA ASN A 265 -16.58 4.70 -0.14
C ASN A 265 -15.77 4.36 -1.39
N LEU A 266 -15.60 3.07 -1.73
CA LEU A 266 -14.89 2.64 -2.94
C LEU A 266 -15.58 3.03 -4.26
N PHE A 267 -16.85 3.43 -4.21
CA PHE A 267 -17.67 3.83 -5.37
C PHE A 267 -17.80 5.34 -5.54
N HIS A 268 -17.33 6.15 -4.58
CA HIS A 268 -17.47 7.61 -4.59
C HIS A 268 -16.12 8.31 -4.79
N LYS A 269 -16.12 9.61 -5.11
CA LYS A 269 -14.91 10.45 -5.10
C LYS A 269 -14.29 10.44 -3.70
N GLU A 270 -12.98 10.71 -3.60
CA GLU A 270 -12.21 10.79 -2.35
C GLU A 270 -13.04 11.34 -1.18
N THR A 271 -13.33 10.48 -0.21
CA THR A 271 -13.98 10.86 1.05
C THR A 271 -12.98 10.76 2.19
N LYS A 272 -13.10 11.65 3.17
CA LYS A 272 -12.27 11.60 4.39
C LYS A 272 -12.34 10.22 5.07
N ASP A 273 -13.50 9.56 4.97
CA ASP A 273 -13.78 8.27 5.60
C ASP A 273 -12.94 7.10 5.03
N ILE A 274 -12.69 7.05 3.72
CA ILE A 274 -11.84 5.99 3.15
C ILE A 274 -10.37 6.18 3.51
N ILE A 275 -9.91 7.44 3.56
CA ILE A 275 -8.54 7.79 3.96
C ILE A 275 -8.33 7.39 5.43
N GLU A 276 -9.23 7.77 6.32
CA GLU A 276 -9.16 7.38 7.74
C GLU A 276 -9.19 5.85 7.92
N ALA A 277 -10.04 5.15 7.16
CA ALA A 277 -10.12 3.69 7.20
C ALA A 277 -8.82 3.03 6.75
N LEU A 278 -8.19 3.48 5.67
CA LEU A 278 -6.90 2.96 5.18
C LEU A 278 -5.74 3.32 6.12
N ASN A 279 -5.68 4.55 6.61
CA ASN A 279 -4.67 4.99 7.57
C ASN A 279 -4.69 4.16 8.86
N GLY A 280 -5.87 3.73 9.31
CA GLY A 280 -6.01 2.79 10.44
C GLY A 280 -5.33 1.43 10.23
N LEU A 281 -4.94 1.09 9.00
CA LEU A 281 -4.15 -0.08 8.62
C LEU A 281 -2.72 0.27 8.17
N LYS A 282 -2.30 1.54 8.31
CA LYS A 282 -1.04 2.07 7.78
C LYS A 282 -0.93 1.90 6.25
N LEU A 283 -2.05 2.11 5.56
CA LEU A 283 -2.17 2.06 4.11
C LEU A 283 -2.40 3.48 3.58
N ASP A 284 -1.72 3.83 2.49
CA ASP A 284 -1.83 5.14 1.86
C ASP A 284 -3.03 5.22 0.89
N TYR A 285 -3.50 6.43 0.64
CA TYR A 285 -4.44 6.77 -0.44
C TYR A 285 -3.80 7.84 -1.34
N PRO A 286 -3.97 7.79 -2.68
CA PRO A 286 -4.69 6.76 -3.45
C PRO A 286 -3.98 5.40 -3.43
N ILE A 287 -4.76 4.33 -3.59
CA ILE A 287 -4.20 2.96 -3.63
C ILE A 287 -3.44 2.76 -4.95
N GLU A 288 -2.11 2.64 -4.86
CA GLU A 288 -1.24 2.34 -6.01
C GLU A 288 -1.11 0.83 -6.27
N ASP A 289 -1.10 0.01 -5.22
CA ASP A 289 -0.97 -1.45 -5.29
C ASP A 289 -2.18 -2.11 -4.61
N TYR A 290 -3.13 -2.52 -5.44
CA TYR A 290 -4.37 -3.15 -4.99
C TYR A 290 -4.15 -4.51 -4.33
N GLN A 291 -3.19 -5.29 -4.81
CA GLN A 291 -2.93 -6.63 -4.27
C GLN A 291 -2.32 -6.52 -2.89
N PHE A 292 -1.32 -5.65 -2.73
CA PHE A 292 -0.68 -5.40 -1.45
C PHE A 292 -1.67 -4.86 -0.41
N THR A 293 -2.45 -3.85 -0.80
CA THR A 293 -3.48 -3.26 0.05
C THR A 293 -4.49 -4.32 0.50
N PHE A 294 -4.97 -5.16 -0.43
CA PHE A 294 -5.91 -6.22 -0.10
C PHE A 294 -5.29 -7.27 0.84
N ASN A 295 -4.04 -7.64 0.62
CA ASN A 295 -3.32 -8.59 1.48
C ASN A 295 -3.23 -8.08 2.92
N ILE A 296 -2.98 -6.79 3.14
CA ILE A 296 -2.97 -6.21 4.49
C ILE A 296 -4.37 -6.30 5.13
N ILE A 297 -5.41 -5.97 4.37
CA ILE A 297 -6.80 -6.01 4.85
C ILE A 297 -7.22 -7.43 5.23
N ILE A 298 -6.96 -8.42 4.36
CA ILE A 298 -7.37 -9.80 4.62
C ILE A 298 -6.59 -10.46 5.76
N ASN A 299 -5.30 -10.16 5.92
CA ASN A 299 -4.55 -10.62 7.09
C ASN A 299 -5.05 -9.99 8.39
N ASN A 300 -5.39 -8.70 8.37
CA ASN A 300 -5.98 -8.04 9.53
C ASN A 300 -7.34 -8.65 9.90
N PHE A 301 -8.16 -8.96 8.90
CA PHE A 301 -9.43 -9.66 9.05
C PHE A 301 -9.25 -11.06 9.62
N ALA A 302 -8.36 -11.87 9.04
CA ALA A 302 -8.06 -13.23 9.53
C ALA A 302 -7.65 -13.22 11.00
N ASN A 303 -6.78 -12.29 11.41
CA ASN A 303 -6.38 -12.15 12.80
C ASN A 303 -7.55 -11.80 13.73
N GLN A 304 -8.54 -11.03 13.27
CA GLN A 304 -9.74 -10.75 14.07
C GLN A 304 -10.68 -11.96 14.11
N ILE A 305 -10.78 -12.75 13.04
CA ILE A 305 -11.53 -14.01 13.06
C ILE A 305 -10.90 -15.01 14.04
N SER A 306 -9.58 -15.16 14.06
CA SER A 306 -8.89 -16.01 15.05
C SER A 306 -9.16 -15.56 16.49
N LYS A 307 -9.21 -14.25 16.76
CA LYS A 307 -9.59 -13.74 18.09
C LYS A 307 -11.05 -14.04 18.42
N LEU A 308 -11.96 -13.82 17.48
CA LEU A 308 -13.38 -14.12 17.69
C LEU A 308 -13.60 -15.61 17.96
N HIS A 309 -12.87 -16.46 17.24
CA HIS A 309 -12.81 -17.89 17.50
C HIS A 309 -12.37 -18.19 18.93
N ASN A 310 -11.27 -17.60 19.41
CA ASN A 310 -10.78 -17.80 20.77
C ASN A 310 -11.78 -17.33 21.85
N ILE A 311 -12.53 -16.25 21.59
CA ILE A 311 -13.58 -15.75 22.50
C ILE A 311 -14.69 -16.79 22.68
N PHE A 312 -15.13 -17.44 21.59
CA PHE A 312 -16.21 -18.42 21.66
C PHE A 312 -15.75 -19.83 22.03
N SER A 313 -14.49 -20.17 21.79
CA SER A 313 -13.89 -21.46 22.15
C SER A 313 -14.08 -21.76 23.64
N PRO A 314 -14.29 -23.03 24.03
CA PRO A 314 -14.18 -23.45 25.43
C PRO A 314 -12.78 -23.11 25.96
N LYS A 315 -12.70 -22.60 27.19
CA LYS A 315 -11.44 -22.53 27.94
C LYS A 315 -11.12 -23.90 28.55
#